data_AF-A0A928SC37-F1
#
_entry.id   AF-A0A928SC37-F1
#
_cell.length_a   1.000
_cell.length_b   1.000
_cell.length_c   1.000
_cell.angle_alpha   90.00
_cell.angle_beta   90.00
_cell.angle_gamma   90.00
#
_symmetry.space_group_name_H-M   'P 1'
#
loop_
_entity.id
_entity.type
_entity.pdbx_description
1 polymer ?
#
loop_
_entity_poly.entity_id
_entity_poly.type
_entity_poly.pdbx_seq_one_letter_code
_entity_poly.pdbx_strand_id
1 'polypeptide(L)'
;MMYIRNKVYLVGLSLVVLMIIVPIASAGNDFVIGNLRVDDWSVTKGQYLDYRHYIYPAAAPNNQNSNATSGWFGIDLGQWNGNVYSRKFVQVGILTDNSKARWFVYAESGVDCLKGTPGWVGQDGVTRGCVGKYGGMGISPGSNIWTRVELATYSGQSWWVVRVYNAQNTPIDVVKVRSGSKQIYYAQATSEEVYSGSSDPHILMNFYHYHPEYWKPNVGFTLWPGSIGGGNHNILSTFPSNICPTWYGAETGIQNNPHLWRTASGDTTCYEDPLF
;
A
#
# COMPACT_ATOMS: atom_id res chain seq x y z
N MET A 1 -7.69 38.38 -80.29
CA MET A 1 -8.01 39.64 -79.61
C MET A 1 -9.42 39.52 -79.03
N MET A 2 -9.56 39.06 -77.79
CA MET A 2 -10.72 39.32 -76.94
C MET A 2 -10.33 38.98 -75.51
N TYR A 3 -10.46 39.97 -74.63
CA TYR A 3 -9.97 40.02 -73.26
C TYR A 3 -11.20 40.10 -72.37
N ILE A 4 -11.57 39.07 -71.60
CA ILE A 4 -12.61 39.20 -70.55
C ILE A 4 -12.27 38.36 -69.31
N ARG A 5 -11.81 39.11 -68.30
CA ARG A 5 -12.12 39.07 -66.84
C ARG A 5 -12.03 37.77 -66.03
N ASN A 6 -11.03 37.80 -65.15
CA ASN A 6 -10.99 37.32 -63.77
C ASN A 6 -12.35 37.12 -63.08
N LYS A 7 -12.55 35.91 -62.53
CA LYS A 7 -13.19 35.70 -61.24
C LYS A 7 -12.41 34.65 -60.45
N VAL A 8 -11.61 35.13 -59.51
CA VAL A 8 -11.00 34.35 -58.44
C VAL A 8 -12.12 33.91 -57.50
N TYR A 9 -12.40 32.61 -57.45
CA TYR A 9 -13.16 32.02 -56.35
C TYR A 9 -12.16 31.39 -55.38
N LEU A 10 -11.80 32.16 -54.36
CA LEU A 10 -11.21 31.65 -53.13
C LEU A 10 -12.28 30.79 -52.46
N VAL A 11 -12.21 29.48 -52.62
CA VAL A 11 -12.96 28.55 -51.76
C VAL A 11 -12.08 28.34 -50.53
N GLY A 12 -12.39 29.08 -49.47
CA GLY A 12 -11.87 28.82 -48.14
C GLY A 12 -12.36 27.46 -47.67
N LEU A 13 -11.44 26.51 -47.53
CA LEU A 13 -11.69 25.26 -46.83
C LEU A 13 -11.21 25.43 -45.39
N SER A 14 -12.09 26.00 -44.56
CA SER A 14 -11.92 25.98 -43.11
C SER A 14 -12.37 24.62 -42.57
N LEU A 15 -11.47 23.96 -41.85
CA LEU A 15 -11.65 23.00 -40.75
C LEU A 15 -12.76 21.93 -40.83
N VAL A 16 -12.36 20.66 -40.65
CA VAL A 16 -12.59 19.95 -39.38
C VAL A 16 -11.41 19.00 -39.15
N VAL A 17 -10.37 19.45 -38.43
CA VAL A 17 -9.53 18.50 -37.70
C VAL A 17 -10.36 18.08 -36.51
N LEU A 18 -10.99 16.91 -36.61
CA LEU A 18 -11.59 16.25 -35.47
C LEU A 18 -10.42 15.81 -34.58
N MET A 19 -9.91 16.74 -33.76
CA MET A 19 -9.13 16.35 -32.59
C MET A 19 -10.11 15.59 -31.70
N ILE A 20 -10.15 14.27 -31.87
CA ILE A 20 -10.67 13.39 -30.85
C ILE A 20 -9.69 13.57 -29.69
N ILE A 21 -9.99 14.55 -28.84
CA ILE A 21 -9.51 14.57 -27.47
C ILE A 21 -10.20 13.35 -26.87
N VAL A 22 -9.55 12.20 -26.98
CA VAL A 22 -9.89 11.06 -26.14
C VAL A 22 -9.67 11.61 -24.73
N PRO A 23 -10.71 11.75 -23.89
CA PRO A 23 -10.47 12.07 -22.50
C PRO A 23 -9.57 10.94 -22.00
N ILE A 24 -8.31 11.27 -21.75
CA ILE A 24 -7.45 10.42 -20.93
C ILE A 24 -8.19 10.41 -19.61
N ALA A 25 -8.94 9.34 -19.35
CA ALA A 25 -9.59 9.16 -18.08
C ALA A 25 -8.46 9.22 -17.05
N SER A 26 -8.39 10.33 -16.32
CA SER A 26 -7.45 10.46 -15.21
C SER A 26 -7.74 9.31 -14.27
N ALA A 27 -6.75 8.50 -13.92
CA ALA A 27 -6.86 7.63 -12.77
C ALA A 27 -6.49 8.44 -11.53
N GLY A 28 -7.11 8.14 -10.40
CA GLY A 28 -6.79 8.74 -9.10
C GLY A 28 -6.47 7.66 -8.09
N ASN A 29 -5.61 8.01 -7.13
CA ASN A 29 -5.26 7.16 -6.01
C ASN A 29 -5.37 7.98 -4.73
N ASP A 30 -6.10 7.46 -3.75
CA ASP A 30 -6.35 8.12 -2.47
C ASP A 30 -5.86 7.23 -1.32
N PHE A 31 -5.13 7.82 -0.38
CA PHE A 31 -4.39 7.08 0.64
C PHE A 31 -4.76 7.51 2.06
N VAL A 32 -4.87 6.53 2.95
CA VAL A 32 -4.85 6.71 4.41
C VAL A 32 -3.61 6.02 4.95
N ILE A 33 -2.75 6.79 5.63
CA ILE A 33 -1.42 6.39 6.07
C ILE A 33 -1.33 6.54 7.59
N GLY A 34 -1.21 5.42 8.30
CA GLY A 34 -0.80 5.37 9.70
C GLY A 34 0.72 5.34 9.80
N ASN A 35 1.33 6.47 10.16
CA ASN A 35 2.76 6.57 10.44
C ASN A 35 3.10 5.83 11.73
N LEU A 36 3.85 4.74 11.62
CA LEU A 36 4.31 3.98 12.77
C LEU A 36 5.69 4.48 13.16
N ARG A 37 5.76 5.18 14.28
CA ARG A 37 6.96 5.88 14.73
C ARG A 37 8.09 4.90 14.99
N VAL A 38 9.21 5.05 14.29
CA VAL A 38 10.38 4.18 14.43
C VAL A 38 11.36 4.58 15.54
N ASP A 39 11.15 5.73 16.16
CA ASP A 39 12.19 6.48 16.88
C ASP A 39 12.60 5.96 18.25
N ASP A 40 12.01 4.86 18.74
CA ASP A 40 12.57 4.13 19.86
C ASP A 40 14.01 3.74 19.50
N TRP A 41 14.96 4.19 20.33
CA TRP A 41 16.38 3.86 20.20
C TRP A 41 16.56 2.35 20.06
N SER A 42 15.74 1.60 20.82
CA SER A 42 15.75 0.16 20.80
C SER A 42 15.57 -0.24 19.36
N VAL A 43 14.51 0.18 18.66
CA VAL A 43 14.23 -0.25 17.29
C VAL A 43 15.14 0.36 16.21
N THR A 44 15.48 1.64 16.30
CA THR A 44 16.29 2.31 15.28
C THR A 44 17.74 1.83 15.22
N LYS A 45 18.33 1.32 16.31
CA LYS A 45 19.75 0.92 16.34
C LYS A 45 20.00 -0.54 16.67
N GLY A 46 19.02 -1.26 17.21
CA GLY A 46 19.17 -2.70 17.41
C GLY A 46 19.01 -3.47 16.11
N GLN A 47 19.62 -4.65 16.05
CA GLN A 47 19.40 -5.61 14.97
C GLN A 47 18.07 -6.33 15.25
N TYR A 48 16.96 -5.76 14.81
CA TYR A 48 15.66 -6.44 14.85
C TYR A 48 15.49 -7.23 13.59
N LEU A 49 15.13 -8.47 13.78
CA LEU A 49 15.17 -9.45 12.70
C LEU A 49 13.86 -9.46 11.95
N ASP A 50 12.74 -9.29 12.66
CA ASP A 50 11.42 -9.55 12.11
C ASP A 50 10.44 -8.44 12.47
N TYR A 51 9.51 -8.17 11.57
CA TYR A 51 8.39 -7.27 11.75
C TYR A 51 7.13 -7.91 11.20
N ARG A 52 6.01 -7.86 11.93
CA ARG A 52 4.73 -8.40 11.47
C ARG A 52 3.57 -7.45 11.75
N HIS A 53 2.52 -7.60 10.96
CA HIS A 53 1.30 -6.82 11.04
C HIS A 53 0.10 -7.67 10.63
N TYR A 54 -1.08 -7.36 11.16
CA TYR A 54 -2.33 -8.02 10.79
C TYR A 54 -3.19 -7.07 9.96
N ILE A 55 -3.67 -7.57 8.82
CA ILE A 55 -4.48 -6.82 7.86
C ILE A 55 -5.73 -7.65 7.57
N TYR A 56 -6.90 -7.02 7.64
CA TYR A 56 -8.16 -7.68 7.32
C TYR A 56 -8.97 -6.87 6.29
N PRO A 57 -9.23 -7.42 5.08
CA PRO A 57 -10.10 -6.81 4.09
C PRO A 57 -11.57 -7.10 4.43
N ALA A 58 -12.21 -6.18 5.14
CA ALA A 58 -13.56 -6.41 5.66
C ALA A 58 -14.67 -6.30 4.61
N ALA A 59 -14.40 -5.62 3.50
CA ALA A 59 -15.29 -5.54 2.36
C ALA A 59 -14.50 -5.65 1.05
N ALA A 60 -15.15 -6.10 -0.01
CA ALA A 60 -14.65 -5.97 -1.36
C ALA A 60 -15.09 -4.61 -1.94
N PRO A 61 -14.37 -4.06 -2.94
CA PRO A 61 -14.84 -2.89 -3.67
C PRO A 61 -16.26 -3.12 -4.22
N ASN A 62 -17.17 -2.18 -3.96
CA ASN A 62 -18.58 -2.29 -4.37
C ASN A 62 -18.86 -1.77 -5.79
N ASN A 63 -17.84 -1.26 -6.50
CA ASN A 63 -17.95 -0.86 -7.90
C ASN A 63 -17.50 -1.99 -8.85
N GLN A 64 -18.12 -2.07 -10.02
CA GLN A 64 -17.78 -3.11 -11.02
C GLN A 64 -16.61 -2.72 -11.92
N ASN A 65 -16.16 -1.46 -11.86
CA ASN A 65 -15.33 -0.84 -12.89
C ASN A 65 -13.90 -0.50 -12.45
N SER A 66 -13.57 -0.45 -11.15
CA SER A 66 -12.18 -0.33 -10.68
C SER A 66 -11.74 -1.58 -9.91
N ASN A 67 -10.62 -2.15 -10.35
CA ASN A 67 -10.23 -3.53 -10.06
C ASN A 67 -9.08 -3.66 -9.05
N ALA A 68 -8.84 -2.66 -8.22
CA ALA A 68 -7.80 -2.78 -7.21
C ALA A 68 -7.99 -1.77 -6.09
N THR A 69 -7.91 -2.28 -4.87
CA THR A 69 -7.69 -1.49 -3.68
C THR A 69 -6.78 -2.30 -2.77
N SER A 70 -6.01 -1.65 -1.92
CA SER A 70 -5.04 -2.40 -1.11
C SER A 70 -4.83 -1.85 0.27
N GLY A 71 -4.53 -2.76 1.19
CA GLY A 71 -4.08 -2.45 2.55
C GLY A 71 -2.75 -3.15 2.76
N TRP A 72 -1.74 -2.42 3.23
CA TRP A 72 -0.40 -2.94 3.45
C TRP A 72 0.26 -2.35 4.67
N PHE A 73 1.36 -2.99 5.04
CA PHE A 73 2.36 -2.44 5.92
C PHE A 73 3.65 -2.26 5.10
N GLY A 74 4.37 -1.17 5.34
CA GLY A 74 5.62 -0.85 4.66
C GLY A 74 6.69 -0.33 5.60
N ILE A 75 7.96 -0.54 5.23
CA ILE A 75 9.14 -0.09 5.96
C ILE A 75 10.23 0.45 5.03
N ASP A 76 10.97 1.43 5.51
CA ASP A 76 12.22 1.85 4.92
C ASP A 76 13.39 1.08 5.55
N LEU A 77 14.16 0.38 4.74
CA LEU A 77 15.35 -0.36 5.14
C LEU A 77 16.67 0.42 4.93
N GLY A 78 16.56 1.66 4.48
CA GLY A 78 17.65 2.60 4.25
C GLY A 78 17.20 4.03 4.50
N GLN A 79 18.17 4.92 4.69
CA GLN A 79 17.90 6.34 4.85
C GLN A 79 17.85 7.02 3.48
N TRP A 80 16.84 7.87 3.26
CA TRP A 80 16.78 8.72 2.07
C TRP A 80 18.02 9.61 1.97
N ASN A 81 18.67 9.59 0.81
CA ASN A 81 19.87 10.38 0.56
C ASN A 81 19.77 11.27 -0.70
N GLY A 82 18.56 11.47 -1.23
CA GLY A 82 18.33 12.20 -2.47
C GLY A 82 18.25 11.32 -3.73
N ASN A 83 18.67 10.05 -3.67
CA ASN A 83 18.64 9.16 -4.82
C ASN A 83 17.43 8.21 -4.79
N VAL A 84 16.86 7.96 -5.98
CA VAL A 84 15.80 6.97 -6.18
C VAL A 84 16.20 5.63 -5.55
N TYR A 85 15.27 5.00 -4.83
CA TYR A 85 15.47 3.74 -4.13
C TYR A 85 16.47 3.74 -2.96
N SER A 86 16.96 4.90 -2.52
CA SER A 86 17.87 4.99 -1.37
C SER A 86 17.22 4.63 -0.03
N ARG A 87 15.89 4.79 0.08
CA ARG A 87 15.10 4.35 1.23
C ARG A 87 15.02 2.83 1.35
N LYS A 88 15.25 2.11 0.25
CA LYS A 88 15.06 0.66 0.16
C LYS A 88 13.69 0.26 0.71
N PHE A 89 12.66 1.03 0.36
CA PHE A 89 11.30 0.83 0.82
C PHE A 89 10.80 -0.56 0.44
N VAL A 90 10.12 -1.21 1.38
CA VAL A 90 9.50 -2.52 1.21
C VAL A 90 8.07 -2.46 1.73
N GLN A 91 7.13 -3.05 1.03
CA GLN A 91 5.75 -3.20 1.47
C GLN A 91 5.23 -4.60 1.23
N VAL A 92 4.39 -5.05 2.15
CA VAL A 92 3.65 -6.31 2.07
C VAL A 92 2.22 -6.06 2.48
N GLY A 93 1.28 -6.56 1.68
CA GLY A 93 -0.12 -6.33 1.95
C GLY A 93 -1.06 -7.20 1.15
N ILE A 94 -2.31 -6.77 1.18
CA ILE A 94 -3.45 -7.39 0.53
C ILE A 94 -3.95 -6.44 -0.54
N LEU A 95 -4.14 -6.98 -1.73
CA LEU A 95 -4.88 -6.34 -2.82
C LEU A 95 -6.21 -7.05 -2.98
N THR A 96 -7.30 -6.30 -3.00
CA THR A 96 -8.65 -6.79 -3.27
C THR A 96 -9.15 -6.24 -4.59
N ASP A 97 -9.87 -7.08 -5.33
CA ASP A 97 -10.76 -6.65 -6.41
C ASP A 97 -12.17 -7.17 -6.15
N ASN A 98 -13.10 -6.86 -7.05
CA ASN A 98 -14.51 -7.28 -6.96
C ASN A 98 -14.73 -8.81 -6.87
N SER A 99 -13.69 -9.62 -7.11
CA SER A 99 -13.78 -11.08 -7.20
C SER A 99 -12.85 -11.84 -6.26
N LYS A 100 -11.74 -11.24 -5.79
CA LYS A 100 -10.74 -11.96 -4.99
C LYS A 100 -9.83 -11.04 -4.15
N ALA A 101 -9.22 -11.66 -3.15
CA ALA A 101 -8.06 -11.13 -2.44
C ALA A 101 -6.77 -11.77 -2.99
N ARG A 102 -5.71 -10.97 -3.03
CA ARG A 102 -4.34 -11.36 -3.39
C ARG A 102 -3.39 -10.78 -2.36
N TRP A 103 -2.28 -11.46 -2.08
CA TRP A 103 -1.17 -10.79 -1.41
C TRP A 103 -0.30 -10.13 -2.47
N PHE A 104 0.39 -9.07 -2.07
CA PHE A 104 1.43 -8.46 -2.88
C PHE A 104 2.63 -8.08 -2.03
N VAL A 105 3.77 -8.00 -2.69
CA VAL A 105 5.01 -7.48 -2.14
C VAL A 105 5.60 -6.52 -3.15
N TYR A 106 6.10 -5.39 -2.69
CA TYR A 106 6.97 -4.51 -3.46
C TYR A 106 8.21 -4.16 -2.63
N ALA A 107 9.37 -4.09 -3.27
CA ALA A 107 10.61 -3.62 -2.67
C ALA A 107 11.48 -2.87 -3.69
N GLU A 108 11.91 -1.66 -3.32
CA GLU A 108 12.79 -0.83 -4.14
C GLU A 108 14.14 -1.49 -4.45
N SER A 109 14.64 -2.30 -3.50
CA SER A 109 15.88 -3.08 -3.63
C SER A 109 15.77 -4.28 -4.58
N GLY A 110 14.57 -4.60 -5.06
CA GLY A 110 14.29 -5.77 -5.87
C GLY A 110 13.95 -7.02 -5.05
N VAL A 111 13.30 -7.97 -5.72
CA VAL A 111 12.74 -9.17 -5.11
C VAL A 111 12.99 -10.44 -5.93
N ASP A 112 12.99 -11.57 -5.24
CA ASP A 112 12.88 -12.91 -5.83
C ASP A 112 11.56 -13.55 -5.39
N CYS A 113 10.65 -13.78 -6.35
CA CYS A 113 9.36 -14.41 -6.07
C CYS A 113 9.53 -15.92 -5.85
N LEU A 114 9.34 -16.39 -4.62
CA LEU A 114 9.31 -17.82 -4.29
C LEU A 114 7.95 -18.44 -4.63
N LYS A 115 6.90 -17.62 -4.54
CA LYS A 115 5.52 -17.92 -4.92
C LYS A 115 4.94 -16.73 -5.67
N GLY A 116 3.80 -16.94 -6.33
CA GLY A 116 3.13 -15.89 -7.09
C GLY A 116 3.81 -15.59 -8.42
N THR A 117 3.54 -14.41 -8.97
CA THR A 117 4.03 -13.95 -10.26
C THR A 117 4.82 -12.66 -10.08
N PRO A 118 6.01 -12.53 -10.72
CA PRO A 118 6.75 -11.27 -10.78
C PRO A 118 5.92 -10.12 -11.34
N GLY A 119 6.12 -8.92 -10.81
CA GLY A 119 5.51 -7.67 -11.25
C GLY A 119 6.42 -6.47 -10.97
N TRP A 120 6.00 -5.28 -11.42
CA TRP A 120 6.73 -4.02 -11.23
C TRP A 120 8.21 -4.12 -11.65
N VAL A 121 8.47 -4.63 -12.85
CA VAL A 121 9.83 -4.69 -13.39
C VAL A 121 10.27 -3.28 -13.78
N GLY A 122 11.35 -2.80 -13.17
CA GLY A 122 11.89 -1.48 -13.47
C GLY A 122 12.52 -1.41 -14.86
N GLN A 123 12.82 -0.20 -15.33
CA GLN A 123 13.54 0.01 -16.60
C GLN A 123 14.95 -0.60 -16.59
N ASP A 124 15.51 -0.81 -15.41
CA ASP A 124 16.77 -1.52 -15.16
C ASP A 124 16.64 -3.06 -15.22
N GLY A 125 15.46 -3.58 -15.55
CA GLY A 125 15.18 -5.02 -15.60
C GLY A 125 15.04 -5.68 -14.23
N VAL A 126 15.09 -4.93 -13.12
CA VAL A 126 14.96 -5.48 -11.78
C VAL A 126 13.49 -5.65 -11.43
N THR A 127 13.08 -6.88 -11.15
CA THR A 127 11.77 -7.20 -10.56
C THR A 127 11.67 -6.58 -9.18
N ARG A 128 10.70 -5.68 -8.97
CA ARG A 128 10.47 -5.04 -7.68
C ARG A 128 9.24 -5.53 -6.94
N GLY A 129 8.41 -6.37 -7.53
CA GLY A 129 7.32 -6.96 -6.75
C GLY A 129 6.87 -8.33 -7.20
N CYS A 130 6.03 -8.91 -6.35
CA CYS A 130 5.42 -10.22 -6.54
C CYS A 130 3.96 -10.12 -6.12
N VAL A 131 3.08 -10.79 -6.85
CA VAL A 131 1.66 -10.88 -6.52
C VAL A 131 1.19 -12.33 -6.59
N GLY A 132 0.37 -12.76 -5.63
CA GLY A 132 -0.14 -14.12 -5.59
C GLY A 132 -1.59 -14.20 -5.12
N LYS A 133 -2.32 -15.21 -5.62
CA LYS A 133 -3.69 -15.48 -5.19
C LYS A 133 -3.70 -15.95 -3.75
N TYR A 134 -4.60 -15.44 -2.90
CA TYR A 134 -4.97 -16.15 -1.68
C TYR A 134 -5.74 -17.44 -1.97
N GLY A 135 -6.36 -17.61 -3.14
CA GLY A 135 -7.06 -18.83 -3.60
C GLY A 135 -6.20 -20.07 -3.89
N GLY A 136 -4.98 -20.14 -3.35
CA GLY A 136 -4.19 -21.36 -3.10
C GLY A 136 -3.70 -21.48 -1.65
N MET A 137 -4.19 -20.59 -0.77
CA MET A 137 -3.89 -20.38 0.66
C MET A 137 -5.16 -20.07 1.49
N GLY A 138 -6.36 -20.09 0.89
CA GLY A 138 -7.67 -20.13 1.58
C GLY A 138 -8.29 -18.82 2.11
N ILE A 139 -8.07 -17.64 1.51
CA ILE A 139 -8.69 -16.37 2.00
C ILE A 139 -9.52 -15.69 0.89
N SER A 140 -10.80 -15.44 1.17
CA SER A 140 -11.72 -14.66 0.33
C SER A 140 -11.99 -13.30 1.00
N PRO A 141 -12.21 -12.20 0.26
CA PRO A 141 -12.66 -10.94 0.84
C PRO A 141 -13.92 -11.14 1.70
N GLY A 142 -14.00 -10.46 2.85
CA GLY A 142 -15.16 -10.57 3.75
C GLY A 142 -15.27 -11.86 4.55
N SER A 143 -14.28 -12.77 4.48
CA SER A 143 -14.32 -14.04 5.23
C SER A 143 -14.06 -13.91 6.73
N ASN A 144 -13.96 -12.70 7.28
CA ASN A 144 -13.55 -12.41 8.65
C ASN A 144 -12.20 -13.05 9.06
N ILE A 145 -11.29 -13.21 8.09
CA ILE A 145 -9.97 -13.80 8.30
C ILE A 145 -8.92 -12.68 8.31
N TRP A 146 -8.28 -12.52 9.45
CA TRP A 146 -7.09 -11.70 9.59
C TRP A 146 -5.93 -12.33 8.83
N THR A 147 -5.33 -11.58 7.93
CA THR A 147 -4.08 -11.98 7.30
C THR A 147 -2.93 -11.40 8.10
N ARG A 148 -2.09 -12.27 8.64
CA ARG A 148 -0.78 -11.85 9.14
C ARG A 148 0.22 -11.78 7.99
N VAL A 149 0.95 -10.68 7.94
CA VAL A 149 2.09 -10.47 7.04
C VAL A 149 3.32 -10.22 7.89
N GLU A 150 4.47 -10.72 7.46
CA GLU A 150 5.72 -10.64 8.20
C GLU A 150 6.89 -10.42 7.24
N LEU A 151 7.75 -9.47 7.57
CA LEU A 151 9.10 -9.41 7.05
C LEU A 151 10.02 -10.06 8.09
N ALA A 152 10.62 -11.19 7.73
CA ALA A 152 11.50 -11.96 8.59
C ALA A 152 12.95 -11.91 8.11
N THR A 153 13.90 -12.10 9.02
CA THR A 153 15.29 -12.36 8.69
C THR A 153 15.81 -13.55 9.45
N TYR A 154 16.82 -14.20 8.85
CA TYR A 154 17.45 -15.35 9.44
C TYR A 154 18.94 -15.09 9.60
N SER A 155 19.51 -15.66 10.66
CA SER A 155 20.95 -15.60 10.92
C SER A 155 21.73 -16.09 9.69
N GLY A 156 22.73 -15.30 9.28
CA GLY A 156 23.58 -15.59 8.12
C GLY A 156 22.99 -15.23 6.75
N GLN A 157 21.76 -14.69 6.66
CA GLN A 157 21.16 -14.30 5.38
C GLN A 157 21.28 -12.80 5.08
N SER A 158 21.65 -12.48 3.84
CA SER A 158 21.79 -11.11 3.32
C SER A 158 20.50 -10.56 2.68
N TRP A 159 19.37 -11.21 2.90
CA TRP A 159 18.05 -10.80 2.42
C TRP A 159 17.03 -10.84 3.56
N TRP A 160 15.87 -10.23 3.31
CA TRP A 160 14.66 -10.47 4.11
C TRP A 160 13.79 -11.49 3.40
N VAL A 161 12.95 -12.17 4.17
CA VAL A 161 11.93 -13.07 3.66
C VAL A 161 10.58 -12.47 4.00
N VAL A 162 9.74 -12.27 2.99
CA VAL A 162 8.34 -11.94 3.22
C VAL A 162 7.56 -13.22 3.40
N ARG A 163 6.77 -13.24 4.46
CA ARG A 163 5.92 -14.34 4.86
C ARG A 163 4.48 -13.87 4.95
N VAL A 164 3.60 -14.67 4.39
CA VAL A 164 2.15 -14.51 4.53
C VAL A 164 1.60 -15.71 5.28
N TYR A 165 0.60 -15.49 6.11
CA TYR A 165 -0.06 -16.56 6.85
C TYR A 165 -1.39 -16.91 6.20
N ASN A 166 -1.65 -18.21 6.09
CA ASN A 166 -2.92 -18.71 5.60
C ASN A 166 -4.03 -18.61 6.67
N ALA A 167 -5.26 -19.01 6.32
CA ALA A 167 -6.41 -19.03 7.22
C ALA A 167 -6.20 -19.87 8.50
N GLN A 168 -5.32 -20.87 8.45
CA GLN A 168 -4.94 -21.72 9.58
C GLN A 168 -3.71 -21.18 10.34
N ASN A 169 -3.31 -19.93 10.09
CA ASN A 169 -2.14 -19.28 10.67
C ASN A 169 -0.81 -20.02 10.42
N THR A 170 -0.72 -20.77 9.32
CA THR A 170 0.52 -21.42 8.88
C THR A 170 1.37 -20.44 8.08
N PRO A 171 2.68 -20.29 8.41
CA PRO A 171 3.58 -19.41 7.69
C PRO A 171 3.90 -19.93 6.29
N ILE A 172 3.90 -19.04 5.30
CA ILE A 172 4.34 -19.34 3.93
C ILE A 172 5.30 -18.23 3.48
N ASP A 173 6.55 -18.60 3.25
CA ASP A 173 7.57 -17.70 2.70
C ASP A 173 7.30 -17.51 1.20
N VAL A 174 7.04 -16.27 0.78
CA VAL A 174 6.58 -15.95 -0.58
C VAL A 174 7.57 -15.16 -1.41
N VAL A 175 8.42 -14.35 -0.77
CA VAL A 175 9.36 -13.46 -1.47
C VAL A 175 10.66 -13.33 -0.69
N LYS A 176 11.80 -13.26 -1.39
CA LYS A 176 13.05 -12.73 -0.82
C LYS A 176 13.24 -11.30 -1.27
N VAL A 177 13.53 -10.40 -0.32
CA VAL A 177 13.82 -8.99 -0.61
C VAL A 177 15.33 -8.78 -0.56
N ARG A 178 15.89 -8.22 -1.63
CA ARG A 178 17.33 -8.09 -1.85
C ARG A 178 17.95 -6.92 -1.06
N SER A 179 17.67 -6.87 0.25
CA SER A 179 18.25 -5.90 1.18
C SER A 179 19.00 -6.62 2.30
N GLY A 180 20.30 -6.30 2.43
CA GLY A 180 21.14 -6.77 3.54
C GLY A 180 21.01 -5.93 4.82
N SER A 181 20.33 -4.78 4.76
CA SER A 181 20.08 -3.95 5.94
C SER A 181 19.18 -4.69 6.91
N LYS A 182 19.52 -4.71 8.20
CA LYS A 182 18.68 -5.27 9.28
C LYS A 182 18.06 -4.16 10.14
N GLN A 183 18.10 -2.93 9.65
CA GLN A 183 17.65 -1.74 10.35
C GLN A 183 16.38 -1.23 9.70
N ILE A 184 15.41 -0.84 10.52
CA ILE A 184 14.16 -0.21 10.10
C ILE A 184 14.28 1.28 10.40
N TYR A 185 14.19 2.11 9.37
CA TYR A 185 14.33 3.57 9.44
C TYR A 185 13.00 4.30 9.47
N TYR A 186 11.94 3.65 9.01
CA TYR A 186 10.59 4.16 9.00
C TYR A 186 9.62 2.98 8.79
N ALA A 187 8.42 3.08 9.35
CA ALA A 187 7.37 2.07 9.24
C ALA A 187 6.02 2.76 9.07
N GLN A 188 5.15 2.18 8.25
CA GLN A 188 3.81 2.70 8.02
C GLN A 188 2.83 1.55 7.76
N ALA A 189 1.58 1.78 8.10
CA ALA A 189 0.47 0.96 7.65
C ALA A 189 -0.43 1.84 6.79
N THR A 190 -0.74 1.38 5.59
CA THR A 190 -1.39 2.20 4.57
C THR A 190 -2.56 1.45 3.96
N SER A 191 -3.63 2.17 3.65
CA SER A 191 -4.64 1.73 2.71
C SER A 191 -4.68 2.68 1.52
N GLU A 192 -4.90 2.13 0.34
CA GLU A 192 -5.10 2.87 -0.91
C GLU A 192 -6.36 2.38 -1.61
N GLU A 193 -7.12 3.35 -2.06
CA GLU A 193 -8.13 3.14 -3.08
C GLU A 193 -7.59 3.58 -4.44
N VAL A 194 -7.76 2.71 -5.46
CA VAL A 194 -7.46 3.03 -6.85
C VAL A 194 -8.76 3.00 -7.65
N TYR A 195 -9.00 4.06 -8.41
CA TYR A 195 -10.16 4.15 -9.29
C TYR A 195 -9.78 4.64 -10.69
N SER A 196 -10.60 4.22 -11.66
CA SER A 196 -10.52 4.65 -13.04
C SER A 196 -11.64 5.65 -13.31
N GLY A 197 -11.30 6.89 -13.65
CA GLY A 197 -12.29 7.92 -14.00
C GLY A 197 -11.92 9.30 -13.48
N SER A 198 -12.48 10.34 -14.10
CA SER A 198 -12.19 11.73 -13.78
C SER A 198 -12.69 12.19 -12.39
N SER A 199 -13.39 11.34 -11.66
CA SER A 199 -13.93 11.61 -10.32
C SER A 199 -13.79 10.38 -9.44
N ASP A 200 -13.42 10.62 -8.19
CA ASP A 200 -13.42 9.64 -7.11
C ASP A 200 -14.84 9.03 -6.95
N PRO A 201 -14.99 7.70 -7.08
CA PRO A 201 -16.27 7.01 -6.92
C PRO A 201 -16.73 6.86 -5.46
N HIS A 202 -15.92 7.22 -4.46
CA HIS A 202 -16.25 7.08 -3.04
C HIS A 202 -16.65 5.64 -2.66
N ILE A 203 -15.85 4.64 -3.04
CA ILE A 203 -16.17 3.22 -2.82
C ILE A 203 -16.15 2.91 -1.34
N LEU A 204 -17.24 2.28 -0.86
CA LEU A 204 -17.25 1.81 0.51
C LEU A 204 -16.37 0.58 0.67
N MET A 205 -15.24 0.73 1.35
CA MET A 205 -14.41 -0.40 1.75
C MET A 205 -13.61 -0.12 3.02
N ASN A 206 -13.43 -1.16 3.83
CA ASN A 206 -12.71 -1.07 5.10
C ASN A 206 -11.55 -2.07 5.15
N PHE A 207 -10.35 -1.57 5.44
CA PHE A 207 -9.23 -2.40 5.88
C PHE A 207 -9.01 -2.18 7.36
N TYR A 208 -9.02 -3.27 8.12
CA TYR A 208 -8.59 -3.23 9.50
C TYR A 208 -7.09 -3.50 9.56
N HIS A 209 -6.42 -2.73 10.40
CA HIS A 209 -5.00 -2.83 10.70
C HIS A 209 -4.85 -3.10 12.19
N TYR A 210 -4.00 -4.06 12.54
CA TYR A 210 -3.89 -4.52 13.91
C TYR A 210 -2.50 -5.06 14.24
N HIS A 211 -2.09 -4.85 15.49
CA HIS A 211 -0.89 -5.45 16.08
C HIS A 211 0.37 -5.35 15.20
N PRO A 212 0.83 -4.13 14.87
CA PRO A 212 2.19 -3.99 14.39
C PRO A 212 3.13 -4.45 15.52
N GLU A 213 4.04 -5.38 15.21
CA GLU A 213 4.93 -6.00 16.18
C GLU A 213 6.34 -6.17 15.60
N TYR A 214 7.36 -6.09 16.45
CA TYR A 214 8.76 -6.31 16.06
C TYR A 214 9.43 -7.34 16.98
N TRP A 215 10.37 -8.11 16.44
CA TRP A 215 11.09 -9.16 17.19
C TRP A 215 12.32 -8.62 17.89
N LYS A 216 12.32 -8.62 19.23
CA LYS A 216 13.46 -8.24 20.07
C LYS A 216 14.20 -9.50 20.59
N PRO A 217 15.53 -9.60 20.39
CA PRO A 217 16.32 -10.70 20.96
C PRO A 217 16.10 -10.85 22.47
N ASN A 218 15.95 -12.09 22.93
CA ASN A 218 15.69 -12.48 24.34
C ASN A 218 14.35 -12.02 24.94
N VAL A 219 13.51 -11.27 24.22
CA VAL A 219 12.19 -10.84 24.68
C VAL A 219 11.08 -11.48 23.85
N GLY A 220 11.27 -11.53 22.53
CA GLY A 220 10.28 -12.02 21.59
C GLY A 220 9.59 -10.88 20.83
N PHE A 221 8.42 -11.18 20.24
CA PHE A 221 7.60 -10.17 19.58
C PHE A 221 7.04 -9.19 20.60
N THR A 222 7.23 -7.90 20.32
CA THR A 222 6.75 -6.78 21.14
C THR A 222 5.88 -5.88 20.27
N LEU A 223 4.80 -5.34 20.84
CA LEU A 223 3.92 -4.39 20.17
C LEU A 223 4.67 -3.11 19.81
N TRP A 224 4.27 -2.54 18.67
CA TRP A 224 4.79 -1.30 18.14
C TRP A 224 3.91 -0.11 18.52
N PRO A 225 4.49 1.01 18.97
CA PRO A 225 5.83 1.18 19.52
C PRO A 225 5.91 0.50 20.89
N GLY A 226 7.12 0.18 21.31
CA GLY A 226 7.36 -0.35 22.66
C GLY A 226 6.73 0.58 23.69
N SER A 227 5.84 0.03 24.52
CA SER A 227 5.07 0.76 25.53
C SER A 227 5.96 1.62 26.44
N ILE A 228 6.17 2.89 26.08
CA ILE A 228 6.75 3.90 26.96
C ILE A 228 6.01 5.23 26.75
N GLY A 229 5.17 5.56 27.73
CA GLY A 229 4.83 6.94 28.07
C GLY A 229 3.98 7.73 27.07
N GLY A 230 2.77 7.25 26.76
CA GLY A 230 1.54 8.05 26.58
C GLY A 230 1.55 9.28 25.67
N GLY A 231 2.57 9.41 24.83
CA GLY A 231 2.68 10.46 23.85
C GLY A 231 2.13 9.91 22.56
N ASN A 232 0.92 10.34 22.24
CA ASN A 232 0.27 10.40 20.95
C ASN A 232 1.23 10.61 19.75
N HIS A 233 2.03 9.60 19.39
CA HIS A 233 3.20 9.81 18.52
C HIS A 233 3.15 9.05 17.20
N ASN A 234 2.19 8.15 17.05
CA ASN A 234 1.87 7.53 15.77
C ASN A 234 0.74 8.36 15.18
N ILE A 235 0.87 8.78 13.92
CA ILE A 235 -0.02 9.78 13.34
C ILE A 235 -0.75 9.17 12.16
N LEU A 236 -2.08 9.16 12.19
CA LEU A 236 -2.88 8.94 10.99
C LEU A 236 -2.84 10.18 10.11
N SER A 237 -2.68 9.99 8.81
CA SER A 237 -2.65 11.08 7.84
C SER A 237 -3.28 10.63 6.53
N THR A 238 -3.75 11.56 5.72
CA THR A 238 -4.32 11.28 4.40
C THR A 238 -3.48 11.93 3.30
N PHE A 239 -3.45 11.29 2.12
CA PHE A 239 -2.77 11.84 0.95
C PHE A 239 -3.55 11.60 -0.34
N PRO A 240 -3.83 12.65 -1.15
CA PRO A 240 -3.56 14.06 -0.84
C PRO A 240 -4.40 14.57 0.35
N SER A 241 -3.90 15.59 1.05
CA SER A 241 -4.49 16.08 2.31
C SER A 241 -5.93 16.63 2.18
N ASN A 242 -6.40 16.83 0.94
CA ASN A 242 -7.74 17.28 0.59
C ASN A 242 -8.74 16.14 0.32
N ILE A 243 -8.38 14.87 0.45
CA ILE A 243 -9.34 13.74 0.50
C ILE A 243 -10.24 13.82 1.75
N CYS A 244 -9.93 14.72 2.69
CA CYS A 244 -10.77 14.97 3.85
C CYS A 244 -12.01 15.85 3.55
N PRO A 245 -13.00 15.31 2.83
CA PRO A 245 -14.40 15.54 3.20
C PRO A 245 -15.21 14.23 3.24
N THR A 246 -15.83 13.92 4.40
CA THR A 246 -16.97 13.00 4.65
C THR A 246 -16.91 11.54 4.17
N TRP A 247 -15.95 11.13 3.34
CA TRP A 247 -16.02 9.86 2.61
C TRP A 247 -14.88 8.91 2.89
N TYR A 248 -13.74 9.38 3.41
CA TYR A 248 -12.61 8.53 3.79
C TYR A 248 -11.99 9.05 5.07
N GLY A 249 -11.79 8.16 6.03
CA GLY A 249 -11.10 8.47 7.26
C GLY A 249 -10.68 7.19 7.97
N ALA A 250 -10.27 7.37 9.23
CA ALA A 250 -9.88 6.26 10.07
C ALA A 250 -10.72 6.25 11.35
N GLU A 251 -10.98 5.05 11.85
CA GLU A 251 -11.53 4.83 13.19
C GLU A 251 -10.47 4.11 14.01
N THR A 252 -10.10 4.69 15.15
CA THR A 252 -9.12 4.16 16.11
C THR A 252 -9.83 3.58 17.33
N GLY A 253 -9.14 2.78 18.15
CA GLY A 253 -9.69 2.30 19.43
C GLY A 253 -10.89 1.34 19.28
N ILE A 254 -11.06 0.72 18.11
CA ILE A 254 -12.21 -0.13 17.80
C ILE A 254 -12.28 -1.28 18.83
N GLN A 255 -13.49 -1.59 19.31
CA GLN A 255 -13.71 -2.63 20.32
C GLN A 255 -12.92 -2.39 21.63
N ASN A 256 -12.67 -1.13 22.00
CA ASN A 256 -11.82 -0.74 23.14
C ASN A 256 -10.38 -1.24 23.02
N ASN A 257 -9.90 -1.47 21.80
CA ASN A 257 -8.53 -1.89 21.55
C ASN A 257 -7.75 -0.76 20.86
N PRO A 258 -6.80 -0.11 21.56
CA PRO A 258 -6.06 1.02 21.00
C PRO A 258 -5.21 0.62 19.78
N HIS A 259 -4.80 -0.66 19.68
CA HIS A 259 -4.00 -1.14 18.56
C HIS A 259 -4.84 -1.58 17.35
N LEU A 260 -6.17 -1.55 17.47
CA LEU A 260 -7.09 -1.87 16.40
C LEU A 260 -7.64 -0.59 15.81
N TRP A 261 -7.36 -0.39 14.52
CA TRP A 261 -7.92 0.69 13.76
C TRP A 261 -8.34 0.20 12.38
N ARG A 262 -9.20 0.95 11.72
CA ARG A 262 -9.58 0.67 10.35
C ARG A 262 -9.58 1.94 9.53
N THR A 263 -9.27 1.80 8.26
CA THR A 263 -9.67 2.76 7.24
C THR A 263 -11.13 2.48 6.94
N ALA A 264 -11.94 3.53 6.92
CA ALA A 264 -13.36 3.42 6.62
C ALA A 264 -13.86 4.63 5.86
N SER A 265 -14.88 4.36 5.06
CA SER A 265 -15.61 5.39 4.34
C SER A 265 -16.83 5.86 5.14
N GLY A 266 -16.95 7.18 5.36
CA GLY A 266 -18.03 7.81 6.13
C GLY A 266 -17.56 9.00 6.99
N ASP A 267 -18.41 9.45 7.93
CA ASP A 267 -18.18 10.53 8.91
C ASP A 267 -17.09 10.17 9.96
N THR A 268 -15.96 9.62 9.52
CA THR A 268 -14.83 9.21 10.35
C THR A 268 -13.80 10.33 10.44
N THR A 269 -12.97 10.27 11.48
CA THR A 269 -11.97 11.31 11.76
C THR A 269 -10.94 11.34 10.64
N CYS A 270 -10.78 12.52 10.02
CA CYS A 270 -9.82 12.76 8.95
C CYS A 270 -8.67 13.69 9.39
N TYR A 271 -8.55 13.92 10.70
CA TYR A 271 -7.46 14.70 11.26
C TYR A 271 -6.26 13.80 11.55
N GLU A 272 -5.10 14.44 11.74
CA GLU A 272 -3.95 13.81 12.38
C GLU A 272 -4.34 13.33 13.78
N ASP A 273 -4.86 12.11 13.85
CA ASP A 273 -5.28 11.49 15.09
C ASP A 273 -4.13 10.60 15.59
N PRO A 274 -3.75 10.75 16.86
CA PRO A 274 -2.83 9.83 17.48
C PRO A 274 -3.36 8.40 17.42
N LEU A 275 -2.54 7.48 16.94
CA LEU A 275 -2.96 6.08 16.85
C LEU A 275 -3.07 5.40 18.21
N PHE A 276 -2.35 5.88 19.24
CA PHE A 276 -2.39 5.48 20.65
C PHE A 276 -1.23 6.20 21.37
#